data_AF-A0A1F3Y8Q2-F1
#
_entry.id   AF-A0A1F3Y8Q2-F1
#
_cell.length_a   1.000
_cell.length_b   1.000
_cell.length_c   1.000
_cell.angle_alpha   90.00
_cell.angle_beta   90.00
_cell.angle_gamma   90.00
#
_symmetry.space_group_name_H-M   'P 1'
#
loop_
_entity.id
_entity.type
_entity.pdbx_description
1 polymer ?
#
loop_
_entity_poly.entity_id
_entity_poly.type
_entity_poly.pdbx_seq_one_letter_code
_entity_poly.pdbx_strand_id
1 'polypeptide(L)'
;KIDTEILNYFKKESEEVLAELTVLVEKLEIVQGDFPSALLAEFSQKIDRIMGAAKTMSLEAPEHPGFQRIGRLAELCKVMGYKAAERKSAPLLPIFAAFWGDTIEVTQNLVRAVEDLPKTEQIAKSFSAVLQKRLEWLLQKTDPQAAAKSHEVKAQEAQELLKSLGF
;
A
#
# COMPACT_ATOMS: atom_id res chain seq x y z
N LYS A 1 -23.92 -0.37 12.38
CA LYS A 1 -23.04 -1.31 13.14
C LYS A 1 -22.80 -2.49 12.23
N ILE A 2 -21.55 -2.84 11.96
CA ILE A 2 -21.20 -3.89 10.98
C ILE A 2 -21.54 -5.26 11.58
N ASP A 3 -22.00 -6.18 10.74
CA ASP A 3 -22.22 -7.56 11.15
C ASP A 3 -20.89 -8.22 11.58
N THR A 4 -20.91 -8.93 12.72
CA THR A 4 -19.70 -9.47 13.33
C THR A 4 -19.10 -10.63 12.52
N GLU A 5 -19.93 -11.44 11.86
CA GLU A 5 -19.46 -12.54 11.02
C GLU A 5 -18.80 -11.99 9.75
N ILE A 6 -19.44 -11.01 9.10
CA ILE A 6 -18.88 -10.32 7.92
C ILE A 6 -17.54 -9.68 8.27
N LEU A 7 -17.46 -9.02 9.43
CA LEU A 7 -16.23 -8.37 9.89
C LEU A 7 -15.11 -9.37 10.18
N ASN A 8 -15.42 -10.48 10.85
CA ASN A 8 -14.45 -11.53 11.13
C ASN A 8 -13.95 -12.19 9.84
N TYR A 9 -14.83 -12.41 8.87
CA TYR A 9 -14.45 -12.92 7.56
C TYR A 9 -13.50 -11.95 6.84
N PHE A 10 -13.85 -10.66 6.79
CA PHE A 10 -13.00 -9.62 6.22
C PHE A 10 -11.60 -9.60 6.87
N LYS A 11 -11.53 -9.63 8.20
CA LYS A 11 -10.26 -9.60 8.94
C LYS A 11 -9.42 -10.83 8.61
N LYS A 12 -10.01 -12.03 8.70
CA LYS A 12 -9.31 -13.29 8.42
C LYS A 12 -8.79 -13.34 6.99
N GLU A 13 -9.64 -13.09 6.00
CA GLU A 13 -9.25 -13.09 4.60
C GLU A 13 -8.16 -12.05 4.31
N SER A 14 -8.30 -10.85 4.86
CA SER A 14 -7.30 -9.79 4.67
C SER A 14 -5.97 -10.15 5.30
N GLU A 15 -5.96 -10.75 6.50
CA GLU A 15 -4.73 -11.19 7.14
C GLU A 15 -4.01 -12.30 6.35
N GLU A 16 -4.75 -13.28 5.83
CA GLU A 16 -4.20 -14.34 4.96
C GLU A 16 -3.57 -13.74 3.70
N VAL A 17 -4.29 -12.87 2.99
CA VAL A 17 -3.79 -12.23 1.77
C VAL A 17 -2.62 -11.29 2.04
N LEU A 18 -2.63 -10.55 3.15
CA LEU A 18 -1.52 -9.68 3.53
C LEU A 18 -0.26 -10.48 3.90
N ALA A 19 -0.40 -11.64 4.52
CA ALA A 19 0.73 -12.54 4.77
C ALA A 19 1.34 -13.07 3.47
N GLU A 20 0.50 -13.46 2.50
CA GLU A 20 0.96 -13.84 1.17
C GLU A 20 1.67 -12.69 0.44
N LEU A 21 1.15 -11.46 0.57
CA LEU A 21 1.77 -10.26 0.01
C LEU A 21 3.14 -9.98 0.64
N THR A 22 3.31 -10.17 1.95
CA THR A 22 4.63 -10.05 2.61
C THR A 22 5.64 -11.01 1.98
N VAL A 23 5.28 -12.28 1.80
CA VAL A 23 6.15 -13.28 1.15
C VAL A 23 6.47 -12.90 -0.30
N LEU A 24 5.52 -12.33 -1.05
CA LEU A 24 5.80 -11.83 -2.41
C LEU A 24 6.75 -10.65 -2.42
N VAL A 25 6.60 -9.72 -1.47
CA VAL A 25 7.49 -8.56 -1.33
C VAL A 25 8.92 -9.02 -1.02
N GLU A 26 9.10 -9.97 -0.10
CA GLU A 26 10.41 -10.56 0.20
C GLU A 26 11.06 -11.18 -1.04
N LYS A 27 10.27 -11.89 -1.86
CA LYS A 27 10.76 -12.44 -3.15
C LYS A 27 11.16 -11.33 -4.13
N LEU A 28 10.37 -10.26 -4.23
CA LEU A 28 10.64 -9.11 -5.11
C LEU A 28 11.88 -8.33 -4.67
N GLU A 29 12.18 -8.31 -3.37
CA GLU A 29 13.34 -7.62 -2.80
C GLU A 29 14.67 -8.28 -3.18
N ILE A 30 14.70 -9.61 -3.31
CA ILE A 30 15.93 -10.37 -3.58
C ILE A 30 16.15 -10.70 -5.06
N VAL A 31 15.29 -10.19 -5.95
CA VAL A 31 15.40 -10.45 -7.40
C VAL A 31 16.72 -9.91 -7.95
N GLN A 32 17.42 -10.77 -8.68
CA GLN A 32 18.61 -10.43 -9.43
C GLN A 32 18.41 -10.87 -10.89
N GLY A 33 18.81 -10.02 -11.84
CA GLY A 33 18.68 -10.31 -13.28
C GLY A 33 17.37 -9.80 -13.88
N ASP A 34 16.60 -10.69 -14.49
CA ASP A 34 15.43 -10.32 -15.29
C ASP A 34 14.28 -9.75 -14.45
N PHE A 35 13.51 -8.85 -15.06
CA PHE A 35 12.35 -8.26 -14.40
C PHE A 35 11.21 -9.31 -14.21
N PRO A 36 10.83 -9.64 -12.97
CA PRO A 36 9.93 -10.72 -12.61
C PRO A 36 8.46 -10.32 -12.79
N SER A 37 8.07 -10.09 -14.05
CA SER A 37 6.72 -9.61 -14.40
C SER A 37 5.60 -10.47 -13.80
N ALA A 38 5.80 -11.78 -13.72
CA ALA A 38 4.82 -12.71 -13.13
C ALA A 38 4.62 -12.48 -11.62
N LEU A 39 5.70 -12.31 -10.85
CA LEU A 39 5.61 -12.03 -9.41
C LEU A 39 4.94 -10.68 -9.15
N LEU A 40 5.25 -9.67 -9.97
CA LEU A 40 4.62 -8.36 -9.83
C LEU A 40 3.12 -8.38 -10.20
N ALA A 41 2.74 -9.19 -11.20
CA ALA A 41 1.34 -9.41 -11.55
C ALA A 41 0.59 -10.13 -10.40
N GLU A 42 1.21 -11.14 -9.80
CA GLU A 42 0.65 -11.83 -8.63
C GLU A 42 0.45 -10.87 -7.44
N PHE A 43 1.46 -10.06 -7.14
CA PHE A 43 1.37 -8.99 -6.13
C PHE A 43 0.18 -8.06 -6.42
N SER A 44 0.06 -7.61 -7.67
CA SER A 44 -0.98 -6.68 -8.12
C SER A 44 -2.39 -7.27 -7.98
N GLN A 45 -2.56 -8.57 -8.24
CA GLN A 45 -3.83 -9.27 -8.06
C GLN A 45 -4.19 -9.40 -6.58
N LYS A 46 -3.23 -9.76 -5.73
CA LYS A 46 -3.48 -9.92 -4.29
C LYS A 46 -3.79 -8.59 -3.60
N ILE A 47 -3.09 -7.51 -3.95
CA ILE A 47 -3.40 -6.20 -3.37
C ILE A 47 -4.76 -5.66 -3.84
N ASP A 48 -5.16 -5.98 -5.08
CA ASP A 48 -6.50 -5.65 -5.59
C ASP A 48 -7.61 -6.35 -4.78
N ARG A 49 -7.37 -7.59 -4.32
CA ARG A 49 -8.28 -8.30 -3.42
C ARG A 49 -8.48 -7.59 -2.09
N ILE A 50 -7.40 -7.08 -1.47
CA ILE A 50 -7.50 -6.25 -0.25
C ILE A 50 -8.29 -4.97 -0.51
N MET A 51 -7.97 -4.28 -1.60
CA MET A 51 -8.68 -3.05 -2.00
C MET A 51 -10.17 -3.32 -2.21
N GLY A 52 -10.52 -4.39 -2.94
CA GLY A 52 -11.89 -4.79 -3.22
C GLY A 52 -12.67 -5.13 -1.95
N ALA A 53 -12.08 -5.96 -1.08
CA ALA A 53 -12.68 -6.32 0.20
C ALA A 53 -12.95 -5.07 1.06
N ALA A 54 -11.98 -4.16 1.18
CA ALA A 54 -12.14 -2.92 1.94
C ALA A 54 -13.18 -1.97 1.32
N LYS A 55 -13.26 -1.90 -0.01
CA LYS A 55 -14.31 -1.13 -0.71
C LYS A 55 -15.69 -1.71 -0.44
N THR A 56 -15.86 -3.03 -0.48
CA THR A 56 -17.12 -3.69 -0.11
C THR A 56 -17.50 -3.41 1.34
N MET A 57 -16.56 -3.50 2.28
CA MET A 57 -16.82 -3.13 3.68
C MET A 57 -17.20 -1.66 3.85
N SER A 58 -16.64 -0.78 3.01
CA SER A 58 -17.01 0.64 2.98
C SER A 58 -18.41 0.88 2.41
N LEU A 59 -18.99 -0.03 1.63
CA LEU A 59 -20.40 0.07 1.22
C LEU A 59 -21.34 -0.19 2.42
N GLU A 60 -20.98 -1.16 3.27
CA GLU A 60 -21.72 -1.50 4.49
C GLU A 60 -21.53 -0.47 5.61
N ALA A 61 -20.35 0.16 5.68
CA ALA A 61 -20.04 1.20 6.64
C ALA A 61 -19.28 2.38 5.98
N PRO A 62 -19.98 3.26 5.25
CA PRO A 62 -19.38 4.35 4.47
C PRO A 62 -18.47 5.27 5.25
N GLU A 63 -18.84 5.59 6.49
CA GLU A 63 -18.10 6.51 7.35
C GLU A 63 -17.04 5.83 8.20
N HIS A 64 -16.77 4.53 7.98
CA HIS A 64 -15.80 3.80 8.78
C HIS A 64 -14.36 4.10 8.32
N PRO A 65 -13.56 4.85 9.11
CA PRO A 65 -12.28 5.36 8.63
C PRO A 65 -11.25 4.25 8.40
N GLY A 66 -11.36 3.12 9.12
CA GLY A 66 -10.49 1.96 8.94
C GLY A 66 -10.60 1.34 7.53
N PHE A 67 -11.81 1.08 7.03
CA PHE A 67 -12.00 0.47 5.71
C PHE A 67 -11.57 1.40 4.58
N GLN A 68 -11.91 2.68 4.68
CA GLN A 68 -11.46 3.68 3.71
C GLN A 68 -9.92 3.68 3.63
N ARG A 69 -9.22 3.73 4.77
CA ARG A 69 -7.76 3.77 4.83
C ARG A 69 -7.12 2.49 4.29
N ILE A 70 -7.62 1.32 4.68
CA ILE A 70 -7.14 0.03 4.15
C ILE A 70 -7.27 0.01 2.63
N GLY A 71 -8.43 0.39 2.09
CA GLY A 71 -8.66 0.45 0.65
C GLY A 71 -7.70 1.40 -0.07
N ARG A 72 -7.45 2.58 0.51
CA ARG A 72 -6.55 3.60 -0.06
C ARG A 72 -5.08 3.19 -0.02
N LEU A 73 -4.62 2.52 1.05
CA LEU A 73 -3.27 1.97 1.10
C LEU A 73 -3.06 0.86 0.07
N ALA A 74 -4.06 -0.01 -0.09
CA ALA A 74 -4.02 -1.05 -1.12
C ALA A 74 -4.00 -0.45 -2.53
N GLU A 75 -4.78 0.61 -2.77
CA GLU A 75 -4.75 1.37 -4.02
C GLU A 75 -3.38 2.04 -4.27
N LEU A 76 -2.75 2.61 -3.24
CA LEU A 76 -1.39 3.17 -3.34
C LEU A 76 -0.38 2.11 -3.76
N CYS A 77 -0.40 0.94 -3.11
CA CYS A 77 0.45 -0.19 -3.46
C CYS A 77 0.25 -0.62 -4.92
N LYS A 78 -1.01 -0.66 -5.39
CA LYS A 78 -1.34 -0.98 -6.79
C LYS A 78 -0.79 0.06 -7.77
N VAL A 79 -0.94 1.36 -7.48
CA VAL A 79 -0.38 2.45 -8.30
C VAL A 79 1.13 2.35 -8.37
N MET A 80 1.79 2.08 -7.25
CA MET A 80 3.25 1.86 -7.24
C MET A 80 3.64 0.59 -7.99
N GLY A 81 2.80 -0.45 -7.98
CA GLY A 81 2.94 -1.66 -8.81
C GLY A 81 2.97 -1.35 -10.30
N TYR A 82 2.05 -0.51 -10.77
CA TYR A 82 2.05 -0.06 -12.16
C TYR A 82 3.32 0.73 -12.52
N LYS A 83 3.74 1.65 -11.65
CA LYS A 83 5.00 2.39 -11.86
C LYS A 83 6.21 1.46 -11.92
N ALA A 84 6.29 0.44 -11.05
CA ALA A 84 7.36 -0.56 -11.11
C ALA A 84 7.33 -1.33 -12.44
N ALA A 85 6.14 -1.74 -12.90
CA ALA A 85 5.95 -2.46 -14.16
C ALA A 85 6.28 -1.60 -15.39
N GLU A 86 5.99 -0.30 -15.37
CA GLU A 86 6.36 0.65 -16.43
C GLU A 86 7.88 0.78 -16.57
N ARG A 87 8.59 0.80 -15.44
CA ARG A 87 10.06 0.91 -15.43
C ARG A 87 10.76 -0.34 -15.92
N LYS A 88 10.17 -1.53 -15.73
CA LYS A 88 10.75 -2.84 -16.07
C LYS A 88 12.22 -2.99 -15.62
N SER A 89 12.56 -2.40 -14.48
CA SER A 89 13.94 -2.33 -13.99
C SER A 89 14.07 -3.15 -12.72
N ALA A 90 14.66 -4.35 -12.84
CA ALA A 90 14.90 -5.23 -11.71
C ALA A 90 15.74 -4.57 -10.59
N PRO A 91 16.78 -3.77 -10.89
CA PRO A 91 17.53 -3.06 -9.85
C PRO A 91 16.71 -2.06 -9.01
N LEU A 92 15.56 -1.60 -9.51
CA LEU A 92 14.67 -0.70 -8.75
C LEU A 92 13.68 -1.46 -7.86
N LEU A 93 13.45 -2.76 -8.10
CA LEU A 93 12.46 -3.53 -7.36
C LEU A 93 12.68 -3.58 -5.84
N PRO A 94 13.91 -3.70 -5.31
CA PRO A 94 14.12 -3.67 -3.86
C PRO A 94 13.63 -2.36 -3.22
N ILE A 95 13.68 -1.25 -3.96
CA ILE A 95 13.23 0.06 -3.49
C ILE A 95 11.69 0.09 -3.41
N PHE A 96 11.00 -0.44 -4.42
CA PHE A 96 9.55 -0.60 -4.39
C PHE A 96 9.11 -1.61 -3.33
N ALA A 97 9.83 -2.73 -3.19
CA ALA A 97 9.58 -3.77 -2.20
C ALA A 97 9.64 -3.21 -0.77
N ALA A 98 10.66 -2.42 -0.44
CA ALA A 98 10.77 -1.76 0.87
C ALA A 98 9.53 -0.87 1.17
N PHE A 99 9.06 -0.11 0.18
CA PHE A 99 7.85 0.70 0.33
C PHE A 99 6.59 -0.15 0.52
N TRP A 100 6.43 -1.21 -0.27
CA TRP A 100 5.29 -2.12 -0.14
C TRP A 100 5.31 -2.84 1.21
N GLY A 101 6.47 -3.26 1.70
CA GLY A 101 6.65 -3.88 3.02
C GLY A 101 6.11 -2.99 4.14
N ASP A 102 6.61 -1.74 4.22
CA ASP A 102 6.15 -0.74 5.20
C ASP A 102 4.62 -0.53 5.10
N THR A 103 4.09 -0.47 3.88
CA THR A 103 2.66 -0.21 3.64
C THR A 103 1.78 -1.42 3.99
N ILE A 104 2.23 -2.64 3.71
CA ILE A 104 1.53 -3.89 4.06
C ILE A 104 1.49 -4.05 5.58
N GLU A 105 2.59 -3.79 6.28
CA GLU A 105 2.64 -3.87 7.75
C GLU A 105 1.59 -2.94 8.38
N VAL A 106 1.50 -1.70 7.91
CA VAL A 106 0.49 -0.77 8.41
C VAL A 106 -0.92 -1.20 8.04
N THR A 107 -1.11 -1.74 6.84
CA THR A 107 -2.41 -2.29 6.43
C THR A 107 -2.83 -3.44 7.34
N GLN A 108 -1.92 -4.35 7.70
CA GLN A 108 -2.18 -5.43 8.66
C GLN A 108 -2.56 -4.87 10.04
N ASN A 109 -1.83 -3.86 10.52
CA ASN A 109 -2.13 -3.22 11.80
C ASN A 109 -3.51 -2.55 11.80
N LEU A 110 -3.91 -1.92 10.69
CA LEU A 110 -5.25 -1.35 10.52
C LEU A 110 -6.34 -2.43 10.47
N VAL A 111 -6.14 -3.52 9.75
CA VAL A 111 -7.09 -4.66 9.71
C VAL A 111 -7.35 -5.21 11.12
N ARG A 112 -6.29 -5.39 11.91
CA ARG A 112 -6.39 -5.87 13.30
C ARG A 112 -7.10 -4.89 14.22
N ALA A 113 -6.88 -3.59 14.01
CA ALA A 113 -7.43 -2.52 14.82
C ALA A 113 -8.77 -1.97 14.30
N VAL A 114 -9.34 -2.54 13.24
CA VAL A 114 -10.46 -1.92 12.51
C VAL A 114 -11.68 -1.66 13.39
N GLU A 115 -11.91 -2.47 14.43
CA GLU A 115 -12.99 -2.29 15.40
C GLU A 115 -12.70 -1.22 16.48
N ASP A 116 -11.42 -0.89 16.67
CA ASP A 116 -10.92 0.08 17.64
C ASP A 116 -10.59 1.39 16.90
N LEU A 117 -11.59 2.26 16.79
CA LEU A 117 -11.47 3.54 16.08
C LEU A 117 -10.35 4.44 16.66
N PRO A 118 -10.20 4.60 18.00
CA PRO A 118 -9.06 5.32 18.56
C PRO A 118 -7.71 4.75 18.12
N LYS A 119 -7.54 3.43 18.15
CA LYS A 119 -6.28 2.78 17.72
C LYS A 119 -6.05 2.90 16.22
N THR A 120 -7.09 2.77 15.42
CA THR A 120 -7.05 3.00 13.96
C THR A 120 -6.55 4.42 13.65
N GLU A 121 -7.05 5.43 14.38
CA GLU A 121 -6.62 6.82 14.22
C GLU A 121 -5.16 7.03 14.65
N GLN A 122 -4.74 6.41 15.76
CA GLN A 122 -3.36 6.45 16.22
C GLN A 122 -2.39 5.85 15.19
N ILE A 123 -2.73 4.69 14.61
CA ILE A 123 -1.93 4.05 13.56
C ILE A 123 -1.83 4.97 12.35
N ALA A 124 -2.95 5.53 11.89
CA ALA A 124 -2.99 6.42 10.73
C ALA A 124 -2.10 7.67 10.90
N LYS A 125 -2.19 8.33 12.07
CA LYS A 125 -1.36 9.52 12.37
C LYS A 125 0.13 9.19 12.45
N SER A 126 0.48 8.05 13.03
CA SER A 126 1.88 7.63 13.16
C SER A 126 2.48 7.31 11.80
N PHE A 127 1.67 6.69 10.91
CA PHE A 127 2.13 6.28 9.60
C PHE A 127 2.14 7.40 8.56
N SER A 128 1.18 8.33 8.56
CA SER A 128 1.06 9.33 7.49
C SER A 128 2.35 10.13 7.25
N ALA A 129 3.00 10.58 8.32
CA ALA A 129 4.28 11.31 8.23
C ALA A 129 5.44 10.44 7.73
N VAL A 130 5.44 9.14 8.06
CA VAL A 130 6.47 8.19 7.62
C VAL A 130 6.23 7.80 6.16
N LEU A 131 4.98 7.49 5.81
CA LEU A 131 4.54 7.12 4.47
C LEU A 131 4.87 8.22 3.47
N GLN A 132 4.60 9.49 3.81
CA GLN A 132 4.96 10.62 2.94
C GLN A 132 6.46 10.62 2.63
N LYS A 133 7.32 10.54 3.66
CA LYS A 133 8.78 10.51 3.48
C LYS A 133 9.23 9.30 2.67
N ARG A 134 8.62 8.14 2.89
CA ARG A 134 8.93 6.90 2.14
C ARG A 134 8.52 7.01 0.68
N LEU A 135 7.36 7.60 0.39
CA LEU A 135 6.88 7.83 -0.97
C LEU A 135 7.76 8.86 -1.68
N GLU A 136 8.11 9.96 -1.02
CA GLU A 136 9.07 10.96 -1.54
C GLU A 136 10.41 10.32 -1.88
N TRP A 137 10.95 9.50 -0.98
CA TRP A 137 12.19 8.75 -1.19
C TRP A 137 12.08 7.79 -2.37
N LEU A 138 10.99 7.03 -2.47
CA LEU A 138 10.73 6.10 -3.56
C LEU A 138 10.68 6.83 -4.91
N LEU A 139 9.91 7.92 -4.99
CA LEU A 139 9.81 8.75 -6.20
C LEU A 139 11.18 9.33 -6.57
N GLN A 140 11.96 9.79 -5.58
CA GLN A 140 13.32 10.30 -5.82
C GLN A 140 14.25 9.23 -6.42
N LYS A 141 14.13 7.98 -5.97
CA LYS A 141 14.99 6.89 -6.43
C LYS A 141 14.56 6.26 -7.75
N THR A 142 13.28 6.40 -8.12
CA THR A 142 12.68 5.68 -9.26
C THR A 142 12.23 6.58 -10.40
N ASP A 143 12.25 7.91 -10.23
CA ASP A 143 12.06 8.86 -11.33
C ASP A 143 13.41 9.19 -12.01
N PRO A 144 13.62 8.84 -13.29
CA PRO A 144 14.82 9.19 -14.05
C PRO A 144 15.05 10.70 -14.13
N GLN A 145 13.99 11.50 -14.04
CA GLN A 145 14.07 12.96 -14.01
C GLN A 145 14.25 13.52 -12.59
N ALA A 146 14.30 12.67 -11.56
CA ALA A 146 14.47 13.11 -10.18
C ALA A 146 15.76 13.89 -9.97
N ALA A 147 16.83 13.63 -10.71
CA ALA A 147 18.06 14.40 -10.58
C ALA A 147 17.88 15.89 -10.99
N ALA A 148 16.93 16.18 -11.89
CA ALA A 148 16.63 17.52 -12.38
C ALA A 148 15.51 18.22 -11.61
N LYS A 149 14.61 17.46 -10.96
CA LYS A 149 13.52 18.01 -10.14
C LYS A 149 14.02 18.44 -8.75
N SER A 150 13.61 19.63 -8.30
CA SER A 150 13.87 20.08 -6.93
C SER A 150 13.19 19.17 -5.90
N HIS A 151 13.66 19.22 -4.65
CA HIS A 151 13.05 18.49 -3.54
C HIS A 151 11.57 18.90 -3.32
N GLU A 152 11.25 20.17 -3.53
CA GLU A 152 9.90 20.73 -3.36
C GLU A 152 8.89 20.13 -4.35
N VAL A 153 9.27 19.97 -5.62
CA VAL A 153 8.39 19.37 -6.65
C VAL A 153 8.04 17.93 -6.31
N LYS A 154 8.98 17.15 -5.76
CA LYS A 154 8.77 15.75 -5.39
C LYS A 154 7.89 15.60 -4.16
N ALA A 155 8.12 16.47 -3.16
CA ALA A 155 7.25 16.54 -1.99
C ALA A 155 5.80 16.87 -2.40
N GLN A 156 5.64 17.77 -3.36
CA GLN A 156 4.34 18.09 -3.91
C GLN A 156 3.71 16.90 -4.66
N GLU A 157 4.46 16.18 -5.51
CA GLU A 157 3.96 14.98 -6.20
C GLU A 157 3.51 13.88 -5.21
N ALA A 158 4.31 13.61 -4.18
CA ALA A 158 3.96 12.65 -3.13
C ALA A 158 2.71 13.11 -2.36
N GLN A 159 2.63 14.40 -2.04
CA GLN A 159 1.49 14.98 -1.36
C GLN A 159 0.22 14.96 -2.22
N GLU A 160 0.33 15.19 -3.52
CA GLU A 160 -0.80 15.11 -4.46
C GLU A 160 -1.32 13.67 -4.59
N LEU A 161 -0.42 12.68 -4.62
CA LEU A 161 -0.78 11.26 -4.57
C LEU A 161 -1.49 10.88 -3.26
N LEU A 162 -0.99 11.37 -2.13
CA LEU A 162 -1.63 11.12 -0.83
C LEU A 162 -2.99 11.81 -0.75
N LYS A 163 -3.10 13.06 -1.19
CA LYS A 163 -4.36 13.82 -1.24
C LYS A 163 -5.38 13.17 -2.17
N SER A 164 -4.98 12.68 -3.34
CA SER A 164 -5.89 11.99 -4.26
C SER A 164 -6.45 10.71 -3.65
N LEU A 165 -5.69 10.10 -2.74
CA LEU A 165 -6.09 8.95 -1.93
C LEU A 165 -6.71 9.36 -0.59
N GLY A 166 -6.95 10.64 -0.31
CA GLY A 166 -7.61 11.12 0.90
C GLY A 166 -6.79 11.01 2.19
N PHE A 167 -5.45 11.10 2.10
CA PHE A 167 -4.52 11.28 3.21
C PHE A 167 -4.07 12.74 3.36
#